data_AF-A0A9E0TC39-F1
#
_entry.id   AF-A0A9E0TC39-F1
#
_cell.length_a   1.000
_cell.length_b   1.000
_cell.length_c   1.000
_cell.angle_alpha   90.00
_cell.angle_beta   90.00
_cell.angle_gamma   90.00
#
_symmetry.space_group_name_H-M   'P 1'
#
loop_
_entity.id
_entity.type
_entity.pdbx_description
1 polymer ?
#
loop_
_entity_poly.entity_id
_entity_poly.type
_entity_poly.pdbx_seq_one_letter_code
_entity_poly.pdbx_strand_id
1 'polypeptide(L)'
;MLVIDRDANRLYELGNAYPQADGSWLASGGAVFHLDSNQVRPGGQPGWTSADAAGLPIFAGLARYDEATTGVIRHALRFTVSRTRRAYVPPATHWASSDTSASLPPMGMRVRLKAGFVIPANFSTESRAILQALKTHGMLVADNGSSWYISGAPDERWNNDALLRELGSAKGADFEVVRMQGLVMP
;
A
#
# COMPACT_ATOMS: atom_id res chain seq x y z
N MET A 1 -10.24 10.26 0.97
CA MET A 1 -11.48 9.66 0.42
C MET A 1 -11.14 8.83 -0.80
N LEU A 2 -11.71 7.63 -0.95
CA LEU A 2 -11.52 6.75 -2.11
C LEU A 2 -12.89 6.51 -2.77
N VAL A 3 -13.00 6.73 -4.08
CA VAL A 3 -14.24 6.56 -4.84
C VAL A 3 -13.96 5.71 -6.07
N ILE A 4 -14.73 4.64 -6.24
CA ILE A 4 -14.69 3.79 -7.43
C ILE A 4 -15.89 4.15 -8.30
N ASP A 5 -15.60 4.70 -9.47
CA ASP A 5 -16.58 4.94 -10.51
C ASP A 5 -16.53 3.77 -11.51
N ARG A 6 -17.52 2.89 -11.41
CA ARG A 6 -17.61 1.69 -12.24
C ARG A 6 -18.03 2.01 -13.67
N ASP A 7 -18.80 3.08 -13.87
CA ASP A 7 -19.32 3.45 -15.19
C ASP A 7 -18.22 4.14 -16.02
N ALA A 8 -17.41 4.98 -15.38
CA ALA A 8 -16.25 5.61 -16.02
C ALA A 8 -14.99 4.72 -16.01
N ASN A 9 -15.00 3.59 -15.30
CA ASN A 9 -13.85 2.73 -15.06
C ASN A 9 -12.66 3.49 -14.42
N ARG A 10 -12.93 4.23 -13.34
CA ARG A 10 -11.96 5.09 -12.66
C ARG A 10 -11.94 4.90 -11.15
N LEU A 11 -10.78 5.12 -10.58
CA LEU A 11 -10.58 5.30 -9.14
C LEU A 11 -10.16 6.74 -8.89
N TYR A 12 -10.88 7.43 -8.00
CA TYR A 12 -10.58 8.78 -7.54
C TYR A 12 -10.13 8.71 -6.08
N GLU A 13 -8.99 9.32 -5.78
CA GLU A 13 -8.44 9.35 -4.43
C GLU A 13 -8.13 10.78 -4.03
N LEU A 14 -8.73 11.24 -2.93
CA LEU A 14 -8.51 12.57 -2.36
C LEU A 14 -7.73 12.46 -1.05
N GLY A 15 -6.63 13.20 -0.98
CA GLY A 15 -5.82 13.38 0.24
C GLY A 15 -6.41 14.44 1.14
N ASN A 16 -6.35 14.20 2.46
CA ASN A 16 -6.82 15.12 3.51
C ASN A 16 -8.19 15.76 3.21
N ALA A 17 -9.17 14.91 2.89
CA ALA A 17 -10.46 15.32 2.37
C ALA A 17 -11.49 15.53 3.49
N TYR A 18 -12.17 16.67 3.50
CA TYR A 18 -13.18 17.04 4.48
C TYR A 18 -14.48 17.48 3.80
N PRO A 19 -15.64 16.93 4.20
CA PRO A 19 -16.92 17.40 3.69
C PRO A 19 -17.19 18.82 4.19
N GLN A 20 -17.82 19.63 3.36
CA GLN A 20 -18.25 21.00 3.66
C GLN A 20 -19.78 21.04 3.83
N ALA A 21 -20.29 22.09 4.47
CA ALA A 21 -21.72 22.23 4.75
C ALA A 21 -22.58 22.37 3.49
N ASP A 22 -22.00 22.84 2.38
CA ASP A 22 -22.66 23.00 1.08
C ASP A 22 -22.65 21.72 0.22
N GLY A 23 -22.13 20.61 0.76
CA GLY A 23 -22.00 19.33 0.06
C GLY A 23 -20.72 19.18 -0.77
N SER A 24 -19.86 20.20 -0.82
CA SER A 24 -18.54 20.10 -1.46
C SER A 24 -17.52 19.40 -0.57
N TRP A 25 -16.33 19.14 -1.13
CA TRP A 25 -15.20 18.55 -0.40
C TRP A 25 -13.97 19.44 -0.55
N LEU A 26 -13.34 19.77 0.58
CA LEU A 26 -12.01 20.35 0.62
C LEU A 26 -10.99 19.21 0.67
N ALA A 27 -9.96 19.24 -0.18
CA ALA A 27 -8.89 18.24 -0.17
C ALA A 27 -7.53 18.89 -0.43
N SER A 28 -6.46 18.30 0.10
CA SER A 28 -5.09 18.77 -0.15
C SER A 28 -4.58 18.36 -1.54
N GLY A 29 -5.20 17.37 -2.16
CA GLY A 29 -4.87 16.90 -3.49
C GLY A 29 -5.80 15.78 -3.94
N GLY A 30 -5.83 15.53 -5.25
CA GLY A 30 -6.63 14.48 -5.86
C GLY A 30 -5.83 13.71 -6.91
N ALA A 31 -6.08 12.41 -7.02
CA ALA A 31 -5.51 11.52 -8.01
C ALA A 31 -6.60 10.70 -8.71
N VAL A 32 -6.40 10.45 -10.00
CA VAL A 32 -7.29 9.66 -10.84
C VAL A 32 -6.50 8.51 -11.45
N PHE A 33 -7.01 7.30 -11.29
CA PHE A 33 -6.42 6.07 -11.81
C PHE A 33 -7.42 5.36 -12.72
N HIS A 34 -6.91 4.71 -13.75
CA HIS A 34 -7.69 3.79 -14.57
C HIS A 34 -7.70 2.42 -13.93
N LEU A 35 -8.87 1.80 -13.80
CA LEU A 35 -8.99 0.47 -13.19
C LEU A 35 -8.54 -0.66 -14.14
N ASP A 36 -8.40 -0.36 -15.43
CA ASP A 36 -7.97 -1.28 -16.49
C ASP A 36 -6.51 -1.09 -16.93
N SER A 37 -5.74 -0.24 -16.25
CA SER A 37 -4.39 0.11 -16.66
C SER A 37 -3.40 0.10 -15.51
N ASN A 38 -2.20 -0.42 -15.78
CA ASN A 38 -1.05 -0.30 -14.88
C ASN A 38 -0.31 1.04 -15.05
N GLN A 39 -0.79 1.93 -15.93
CA GLN A 39 -0.30 3.30 -15.95
C GLN A 39 -0.83 4.02 -14.72
N VAL A 40 0.09 4.32 -13.80
CA VAL A 40 -0.18 4.86 -12.46
C VAL A 40 -0.89 6.21 -12.50
N ARG A 41 -0.95 6.90 -13.65
CA ARG A 41 -1.87 8.03 -13.86
C ARG A 41 -1.98 8.40 -15.34
N PRO A 42 -3.17 8.75 -15.83
CA PRO A 42 -3.30 9.58 -17.01
C PRO A 42 -2.74 10.98 -16.73
N GLY A 43 -1.75 11.42 -17.49
CA GLY A 43 -1.18 12.77 -17.39
C GLY A 43 -0.29 13.04 -16.16
N GLY A 44 0.01 12.03 -15.33
CA GLY A 44 0.97 12.18 -14.22
C GLY A 44 2.42 12.22 -14.72
N GLN A 45 3.22 13.15 -14.21
CA GLN A 45 4.65 13.23 -14.52
C GLN A 45 5.50 12.61 -13.40
N PRO A 46 6.73 12.15 -13.69
CA PRO A 46 7.71 11.83 -12.67
C PRO A 46 7.80 12.94 -11.62
N GLY A 47 7.72 12.58 -10.34
CA GLY A 47 7.69 13.53 -9.21
C GLY A 47 6.29 13.96 -8.75
N TRP A 48 5.21 13.51 -9.39
CA TRP A 48 3.85 13.75 -8.90
C TRP A 48 3.46 12.77 -7.80
N THR A 49 2.93 13.29 -6.69
CA THR A 49 2.35 12.50 -5.60
C THR A 49 0.87 12.15 -5.86
N SER A 50 0.28 11.36 -4.96
CA SER A 50 -1.16 11.11 -4.88
C SER A 50 -1.66 11.30 -3.45
N ALA A 51 -2.84 10.75 -3.11
CA ALA A 51 -3.24 10.60 -1.71
C ALA A 51 -2.30 9.65 -0.93
N ASP A 52 -1.56 8.82 -1.66
CA ASP A 52 -0.41 8.03 -1.22
C ASP A 52 0.89 8.78 -1.53
N ALA A 53 1.80 8.86 -0.56
CA ALA A 53 3.03 9.63 -0.71
C ALA A 53 3.99 9.09 -1.78
N ALA A 54 3.97 7.78 -2.07
CA ALA A 54 4.73 7.19 -3.17
C ALA A 54 4.12 7.48 -4.55
N GLY A 55 2.91 8.05 -4.60
CA GLY A 55 2.16 8.26 -5.82
C GLY A 55 1.37 7.03 -6.30
N LEU A 56 1.28 5.98 -5.48
CA LEU A 56 0.56 4.74 -5.79
C LEU A 56 -0.95 4.88 -5.54
N PRO A 57 -1.82 4.10 -6.22
CA PRO A 57 -3.22 4.02 -5.82
C PRO A 57 -3.36 3.33 -4.47
N ILE A 58 -3.96 4.00 -3.48
CA ILE A 58 -4.23 3.44 -2.15
C ILE A 58 -5.09 2.19 -2.26
N PHE A 59 -6.23 2.29 -2.95
CA PHE A 59 -7.24 1.21 -2.98
C PHE A 59 -6.67 -0.12 -3.45
N ALA A 60 -5.80 -0.11 -4.45
CA ALA A 60 -5.20 -1.32 -5.01
C ALA A 60 -4.24 -2.05 -4.03
N GLY A 61 -3.73 -1.34 -3.02
CA GLY A 61 -2.84 -1.89 -2.00
C GLY A 61 -3.54 -2.28 -0.69
N LEU A 62 -4.85 -2.04 -0.55
CA LEU A 62 -5.57 -2.32 0.70
C LEU A 62 -5.92 -3.80 0.83
N ALA A 63 -5.71 -4.38 2.01
CA ALA A 63 -6.34 -5.66 2.35
C ALA A 63 -7.87 -5.45 2.46
N ARG A 64 -8.67 -6.25 1.74
CA ARG A 64 -10.13 -6.15 1.75
C ARG A 64 -10.75 -7.37 2.44
N TYR A 65 -11.73 -7.13 3.31
CA TYR A 65 -12.34 -8.17 4.15
C TYR A 65 -12.91 -9.31 3.30
N ASP A 66 -13.69 -8.96 2.27
CA ASP A 66 -14.34 -9.95 1.40
C ASP A 66 -13.33 -10.82 0.63
N GLU A 67 -12.10 -10.35 0.41
CA GLU A 67 -11.03 -11.19 -0.18
C GLU A 67 -10.38 -12.06 0.90
N ALA A 68 -10.01 -11.45 2.03
CA ALA A 68 -9.32 -12.11 3.12
C ALA A 68 -10.13 -13.28 3.68
N THR A 69 -11.45 -13.13 3.81
CA THR A 69 -12.34 -14.18 4.34
C THR A 69 -12.47 -15.39 3.39
N THR A 70 -12.20 -15.21 2.09
CA THR A 70 -12.11 -16.35 1.14
C THR A 70 -10.81 -17.13 1.27
N GLY A 71 -9.87 -16.66 2.09
CA GLY A 71 -8.54 -17.25 2.26
C GLY A 71 -7.52 -16.79 1.21
N VAL A 72 -7.90 -15.93 0.26
CA VAL A 72 -7.03 -15.55 -0.87
C VAL A 72 -7.14 -14.04 -1.17
N ILE A 73 -6.01 -13.34 -1.07
CA ILE A 73 -5.81 -11.99 -1.61
C ILE A 73 -4.85 -12.10 -2.79
N ARG A 74 -5.25 -11.60 -3.97
CA ARG A 74 -4.55 -11.85 -5.25
C ARG A 74 -3.65 -10.70 -5.72
N HIS A 75 -3.32 -9.77 -4.83
CA HIS A 75 -2.54 -8.59 -5.16
C HIS A 75 -1.50 -8.29 -4.09
N ALA A 76 -0.55 -7.42 -4.43
CA ALA A 76 0.40 -6.90 -3.45
C ALA A 76 -0.30 -5.93 -2.51
N LEU A 77 0.17 -5.87 -1.27
CA LEU A 77 -0.32 -4.92 -0.28
C LEU A 77 0.55 -3.65 -0.24
N ARG A 78 0.09 -2.63 0.48
CA ARG A 78 0.92 -1.47 0.81
C ARG A 78 1.25 -1.42 2.30
N PHE A 79 2.40 -0.84 2.62
CA PHE A 79 2.78 -0.60 4.01
C PHE A 79 3.56 0.70 4.19
N THR A 80 3.73 1.12 5.44
CA THR A 80 4.48 2.33 5.81
C THR A 80 5.78 2.03 6.55
N VAL A 81 6.72 2.96 6.45
CA VAL A 81 7.99 2.96 7.19
C VAL A 81 8.19 4.34 7.84
N SER A 82 8.93 4.43 8.93
CA SER A 82 9.10 5.73 9.61
C SER A 82 9.88 6.76 8.82
N ARG A 83 10.82 6.31 7.98
CA ARG A 83 11.70 7.17 7.17
C ARG A 83 11.98 6.54 5.82
N THR A 84 11.97 7.36 4.78
CA THR A 84 12.31 6.98 3.41
C THR A 84 13.46 7.81 2.87
N ARG A 85 14.11 7.29 1.83
CA ARG A 85 15.09 8.01 1.03
C ARG A 85 14.38 8.99 0.10
N ARG A 86 15.04 10.09 -0.26
CA ARG A 86 14.72 10.98 -1.38
C ARG A 86 14.95 10.27 -2.72
N ALA A 87 14.20 9.21 -2.93
CA ALA A 87 14.26 8.35 -4.10
C ALA A 87 12.99 7.48 -4.17
N TYR A 88 12.65 7.01 -5.37
CA TYR A 88 11.58 6.04 -5.56
C TYR A 88 11.96 4.99 -6.60
N VAL A 89 11.22 3.90 -6.62
CA VAL A 89 11.32 2.82 -7.60
C VAL A 89 9.95 2.64 -8.27
N PRO A 90 9.85 2.66 -9.62
CA PRO A 90 8.61 2.39 -10.32
C PRO A 90 7.96 1.06 -9.88
N PRO A 91 6.62 0.99 -9.73
CA PRO A 91 5.64 1.97 -10.21
C PRO A 91 5.42 3.20 -9.31
N ALA A 92 6.12 3.35 -8.19
CA ALA A 92 6.06 4.62 -7.46
C ALA A 92 6.56 5.78 -8.36
N THR A 93 6.03 6.97 -8.13
CA THR A 93 6.31 8.17 -8.95
C THR A 93 6.86 9.32 -8.13
N HIS A 94 6.91 9.19 -6.80
CA HIS A 94 7.27 10.28 -5.90
C HIS A 94 8.02 9.78 -4.64
N TRP A 95 8.80 10.67 -4.03
CA TRP A 95 9.48 10.47 -2.74
C TRP A 95 8.96 11.50 -1.73
N ALA A 96 8.81 11.13 -0.46
CA ALA A 96 8.34 12.05 0.58
C ALA A 96 9.41 12.33 1.65
N SER A 97 10.63 12.57 1.21
CA SER A 97 11.78 12.79 2.10
C SER A 97 12.80 13.72 1.46
N SER A 98 13.58 14.41 2.29
CA SER A 98 14.78 15.15 1.89
C SER A 98 16.08 14.37 2.15
N ASP A 99 16.02 13.24 2.86
CA ASP A 99 17.19 12.45 3.26
C ASP A 99 17.69 11.58 2.09
N THR A 100 18.97 11.70 1.73
CA THR A 100 19.56 10.99 0.58
C THR A 100 20.26 9.69 0.96
N SER A 101 20.31 9.32 2.25
CA SER A 101 21.00 8.14 2.75
C SER A 101 20.57 6.86 2.04
N ALA A 102 21.54 6.10 1.55
CA ALA A 102 21.31 4.80 0.92
C ALA A 102 20.86 3.72 1.93
N SER A 103 20.92 3.98 3.23
CA SER A 103 20.41 3.07 4.27
C SER A 103 18.89 3.14 4.44
N LEU A 104 18.24 4.16 3.87
CA LEU A 104 16.78 4.32 3.92
C LEU A 104 16.12 3.67 2.69
N PRO A 105 14.93 3.07 2.87
CA PRO A 105 14.21 2.50 1.74
C PRO A 105 13.68 3.60 0.81
N PRO A 106 13.74 3.44 -0.53
CA PRO A 106 13.02 4.31 -1.44
C PRO A 106 11.52 4.02 -1.41
N MET A 107 10.70 5.00 -1.79
CA MET A 107 9.28 4.76 -2.07
C MET A 107 9.14 3.72 -3.19
N GLY A 108 8.10 2.89 -3.13
CA GLY A 108 7.90 1.77 -4.06
C GLY A 108 8.79 0.56 -3.81
N MET A 109 9.68 0.59 -2.79
CA MET A 109 10.46 -0.59 -2.43
C MET A 109 9.53 -1.77 -2.12
N ARG A 110 9.74 -2.90 -2.82
CA ARG A 110 8.98 -4.12 -2.62
C ARG A 110 9.71 -5.07 -1.68
N VAL A 111 9.01 -5.50 -0.64
CA VAL A 111 9.43 -6.59 0.24
C VAL A 111 8.45 -7.73 0.13
N ARG A 112 8.88 -8.95 0.43
CA ARG A 112 7.99 -10.11 0.56
C ARG A 112 8.41 -10.98 1.71
N LEU A 113 7.46 -11.73 2.25
CA LEU A 113 7.73 -12.72 3.27
C LEU A 113 8.58 -13.85 2.67
N LYS A 114 9.60 -14.30 3.40
CA LYS A 114 10.51 -15.36 2.92
C LYS A 114 9.76 -16.65 2.64
N ALA A 115 10.23 -17.40 1.65
CA ALA A 115 9.67 -18.70 1.28
C ALA A 115 9.64 -19.69 2.47
N GLY A 116 10.61 -19.61 3.38
CA GLY A 116 10.71 -20.45 4.57
C GLY A 116 9.80 -20.06 5.74
N PHE A 117 9.12 -18.89 5.70
CA PHE A 117 8.20 -18.52 6.76
C PHE A 117 6.99 -19.48 6.78
N VAL A 118 6.74 -20.08 7.94
CA VAL A 118 5.63 -21.00 8.17
C VAL A 118 4.43 -20.19 8.67
N ILE A 119 3.34 -20.21 7.90
CA ILE A 119 2.08 -19.58 8.29
C ILE A 119 1.38 -20.53 9.28
N PRO A 120 1.15 -20.11 10.55
CA PRO A 120 0.53 -20.99 11.54
C PRO A 120 -0.88 -21.40 11.14
N ALA A 121 -1.15 -22.71 11.16
CA ALA A 121 -2.43 -23.28 10.72
C ALA A 121 -3.61 -22.84 11.59
N ASN A 122 -3.35 -22.49 12.85
CA ASN A 122 -4.32 -22.05 13.86
C ASN A 122 -4.63 -20.53 13.80
N PHE A 123 -4.02 -19.77 12.89
CA PHE A 123 -4.40 -18.38 12.68
C PHE A 123 -5.76 -18.27 11.97
N SER A 124 -6.40 -17.11 12.12
CA SER A 124 -7.63 -16.78 11.40
C SER A 124 -7.46 -16.93 9.88
N THR A 125 -8.56 -17.16 9.17
CA THR A 125 -8.56 -17.25 7.70
C THR A 125 -8.00 -15.99 7.07
N GLU A 126 -8.37 -14.83 7.62
CA GLU A 126 -7.92 -13.51 7.22
C GLU A 126 -6.41 -13.32 7.40
N SER A 127 -5.86 -13.64 8.58
CA SER A 127 -4.42 -13.56 8.82
C SER A 127 -3.64 -14.49 7.89
N ARG A 128 -4.12 -15.71 7.67
CA ARG A 128 -3.49 -16.66 6.75
C ARG A 128 -3.51 -16.13 5.31
N ALA A 129 -4.63 -15.54 4.88
CA ALA A 129 -4.75 -14.92 3.56
C ALA A 129 -3.77 -13.75 3.37
N ILE A 130 -3.67 -12.87 4.37
CA ILE A 130 -2.74 -11.73 4.35
C ILE A 130 -1.29 -12.22 4.32
N LEU A 131 -0.90 -13.13 5.22
CA LEU A 131 0.46 -13.69 5.25
C LEU A 131 0.82 -14.41 3.95
N GLN A 132 -0.13 -15.15 3.37
CA GLN A 132 0.05 -15.79 2.08
C GLN A 132 0.23 -14.77 0.95
N ALA A 133 -0.54 -13.68 0.95
CA ALA A 133 -0.38 -12.60 -0.02
C ALA A 133 0.98 -11.88 0.14
N LEU A 134 1.44 -11.65 1.37
CA LEU A 134 2.78 -11.12 1.64
C LEU A 134 3.89 -12.04 1.13
N LYS A 135 3.66 -13.35 1.11
CA LYS A 135 4.59 -14.34 0.58
C LYS A 135 4.58 -14.39 -0.95
N THR A 136 3.40 -14.44 -1.55
CA THR A 136 3.21 -14.59 -3.01
C THR A 136 3.45 -13.28 -3.75
N HIS A 137 2.83 -12.19 -3.28
CA HIS A 137 2.78 -10.90 -3.94
C HIS A 137 3.64 -9.84 -3.22
N GLY A 138 3.96 -10.03 -1.95
CA GLY A 138 4.70 -9.02 -1.18
C GLY A 138 3.91 -7.73 -0.98
N MET A 139 4.64 -6.69 -0.59
CA MET A 139 4.07 -5.38 -0.31
C MET A 139 5.05 -4.26 -0.64
N LEU A 140 4.50 -3.06 -0.89
CA LEU A 140 5.22 -1.89 -1.37
C LEU A 140 5.30 -0.81 -0.28
N VAL A 141 6.49 -0.21 -0.11
CA VAL A 141 6.66 1.00 0.69
C VAL A 141 5.88 2.12 0.01
N ALA A 142 4.84 2.60 0.67
CA ALA A 142 3.89 3.54 0.09
C ALA A 142 3.89 4.89 0.79
N ASP A 143 4.21 4.93 2.10
CA ASP A 143 4.18 6.17 2.86
C ASP A 143 5.15 6.18 4.04
N ASN A 144 5.34 7.38 4.59
CA ASN A 144 5.98 7.57 5.87
C ASN A 144 4.93 7.45 6.99
N GLY A 145 5.16 6.55 7.94
CA GLY A 145 4.24 6.27 9.04
C GLY A 145 4.80 5.24 10.01
N SER A 146 3.94 4.56 10.76
CA SER A 146 4.41 3.47 11.64
C SER A 146 5.03 2.34 10.82
N SER A 147 6.24 1.93 11.20
CA SER A 147 6.95 0.88 10.46
C SER A 147 6.17 -0.43 10.45
N TRP A 148 6.12 -1.08 9.28
CA TRP A 148 5.44 -2.37 9.06
C TRP A 148 3.91 -2.32 9.19
N TYR A 149 3.31 -1.13 9.17
CA TYR A 149 1.86 -0.99 9.22
C TYR A 149 1.23 -1.27 7.85
N ILE A 150 0.37 -2.28 7.78
CA ILE A 150 -0.40 -2.66 6.58
C ILE A 150 -1.79 -2.03 6.68
N SER A 151 -2.24 -1.43 5.58
CA SER A 151 -3.56 -0.79 5.52
C SER A 151 -4.64 -1.76 5.04
N GLY A 152 -5.73 -1.87 5.80
CA GLY A 152 -6.96 -2.54 5.38
C GLY A 152 -8.03 -1.55 4.92
N ALA A 153 -8.91 -1.98 4.03
CA ALA A 153 -10.14 -1.25 3.74
C ALA A 153 -11.04 -1.25 5.00
N PRO A 154 -11.65 -0.11 5.38
CA PRO A 154 -12.52 -0.05 6.54
C PRO A 154 -13.68 -1.04 6.43
N ASP A 155 -13.82 -1.91 7.43
CA ASP A 155 -14.90 -2.88 7.54
C ASP A 155 -15.08 -3.25 9.02
N GLU A 156 -16.32 -3.20 9.51
CA GLU A 156 -16.61 -3.49 10.93
C GLU A 156 -16.44 -4.98 11.27
N ARG A 157 -16.40 -5.85 10.25
CA ARG A 157 -16.24 -7.30 10.42
C ARG A 157 -14.78 -7.70 10.70
N TRP A 158 -13.82 -6.78 10.58
CA TRP A 158 -12.43 -7.06 10.94
C TRP A 158 -12.26 -7.30 12.44
N ASN A 159 -11.71 -8.45 12.81
CA ASN A 159 -11.21 -8.67 14.16
C ASN A 159 -9.77 -8.14 14.29
N ASN A 160 -9.64 -6.83 14.53
CA ASN A 160 -8.34 -6.17 14.59
C ASN A 160 -7.44 -6.69 15.71
N ASP A 161 -7.99 -7.10 16.86
CA ASP A 161 -7.20 -7.66 17.96
C ASP A 161 -6.53 -8.98 17.57
N ALA A 162 -7.26 -9.86 16.88
CA ALA A 162 -6.70 -11.10 16.36
C ALA A 162 -5.65 -10.83 15.28
N LEU A 163 -5.94 -9.93 14.33
CA LEU A 163 -5.02 -9.55 13.26
C LEU A 163 -3.71 -8.97 13.81
N LEU A 164 -3.78 -8.04 14.77
CA LEU A 164 -2.60 -7.42 15.37
C LEU A 164 -1.71 -8.47 16.05
N ARG A 165 -2.31 -9.40 16.80
CA ARG A 165 -1.58 -10.48 17.47
C ARG A 165 -0.95 -11.46 16.48
N GLU A 166 -1.71 -11.89 15.48
CA GLU A 166 -1.32 -12.94 14.53
C GLU A 166 -0.31 -12.43 13.50
N LEU A 167 -0.60 -11.30 12.85
CA LEU A 167 0.32 -10.67 11.90
C LEU A 167 1.58 -10.17 12.59
N GLY A 168 1.48 -9.77 13.87
CA GLY A 168 2.61 -9.38 14.69
C GLY A 168 3.63 -10.49 14.94
N SER A 169 3.31 -11.76 14.63
CA SER A 169 4.28 -12.86 14.66
C SER A 169 5.34 -12.76 13.55
N ALA A 170 4.99 -12.19 12.39
CA ALA A 170 5.93 -11.92 11.32
C ALA A 170 6.75 -10.67 11.63
N LYS A 171 8.06 -10.81 11.73
CA LYS A 171 8.99 -9.72 12.01
C LYS A 171 9.64 -9.24 10.73
N GLY A 172 10.23 -8.04 10.74
CA GLY A 172 10.96 -7.52 9.58
C GLY A 172 12.07 -8.45 9.09
N ALA A 173 12.69 -9.23 9.98
CA ALA A 173 13.69 -10.23 9.64
C ALA A 173 13.14 -11.42 8.82
N ASP A 174 11.82 -11.64 8.83
CA ASP A 174 11.14 -12.66 8.04
C ASP A 174 10.86 -12.21 6.60
N PHE A 175 11.14 -10.95 6.29
CA PHE A 175 11.01 -10.39 4.95
C PHE A 175 12.35 -10.35 4.22
N GLU A 176 12.27 -10.33 2.90
CA GLU A 176 13.37 -10.05 2.00
C GLU A 176 12.99 -8.94 1.03
N VAL A 177 13.97 -8.11 0.66
CA VAL A 177 13.79 -7.10 -0.38
C VAL A 177 13.79 -7.81 -1.73
N VAL A 178 12.73 -7.62 -2.52
CA VAL A 178 12.67 -8.12 -3.89
C VAL A 178 13.60 -7.25 -4.73
N ARG A 179 14.48 -7.87 -5.54
CA ARG A 179 15.37 -7.12 -6.43
C ARG A 179 14.53 -6.23 -7.34
N MET A 180 14.84 -4.94 -7.35
CA MET A 180 14.20 -3.94 -8.19
C MET A 180 15.23 -3.21 -9.05
N GLN A 181 14.77 -2.69 -10.18
CA GLN A 181 15.57 -1.87 -11.10
C GLN A 181 14.87 -0.52 -11.29
N GLY A 182 15.61 0.47 -11.80
CA GLY A 182 15.04 1.79 -12.12
C GLY A 182 14.86 2.71 -10.92
N LEU A 183 15.82 2.71 -9.98
CA LEU A 183 15.84 3.71 -8.91
C LEU A 183 15.89 5.12 -9.53
N VAL A 184 14.91 5.96 -9.20
CA VAL A 184 14.88 7.36 -9.57
C VAL A 184 15.29 8.21 -8.38
N MET A 185 16.24 9.10 -8.62
CA MET A 185 16.72 10.11 -7.68
C MET A 185 16.50 11.50 -8.32
N PRO A 186 16.49 12.58 -7.52
CA PRO A 186 16.41 13.95 -8.02
C PRO A 186 17.50 14.31 -9.02
#